data_AF-A0A8J8TC56-F1
#
_entry.id   AF-A0A8J8TC56-F1
#
_cell.length_a   1.000
_cell.length_b   1.000
_cell.length_c   1.000
_cell.angle_alpha   90.00
_cell.angle_beta   90.00
_cell.angle_gamma   90.00
#
_symmetry.space_group_name_H-M   'P 1'
#
loop_
_entity.id
_entity.type
_entity.pdbx_description
1 polymer ?
#
loop_
_entity_poly.entity_id
_entity_poly.type
_entity_poly.pdbx_seq_one_letter_code
_entity_poly.pdbx_strand_id
1 'polypeptide(L)'
;MAAKGSYVLVVECDGPVIVEVGALGEITFDGTYAYVGSAFGTGGLSRVDRHRRVASGEHDVRHWHIDYLLGASATRLASVETYPDRDIECALATALREAGCKPVAWFGASDCDCGSHLWGVTSRSQLSAIK
;
A
#
# COMPACT_ATOMS: atom_id res chain seq x y z
N MET A 1 -6.46 -21.69 9.06
CA MET A 1 -6.25 -20.24 9.30
C MET A 1 -5.55 -19.69 8.07
N ALA A 2 -5.86 -18.46 7.63
CA ALA A 2 -5.09 -17.82 6.57
C ALA A 2 -3.65 -17.60 7.04
N ALA A 3 -2.68 -17.75 6.14
CA ALA A 3 -1.26 -17.50 6.42
C ALA A 3 -1.06 -16.05 6.87
N LYS A 4 -0.11 -15.80 7.77
CA LYS A 4 0.30 -14.44 8.15
C LYS A 4 1.43 -13.97 7.25
N GLY A 5 1.82 -12.71 7.33
CA GLY A 5 3.00 -12.21 6.61
C GLY A 5 2.86 -10.75 6.18
N SER A 6 3.85 -10.30 5.42
CA SER A 6 3.84 -9.00 4.74
C SER A 6 3.29 -9.09 3.32
N TYR A 7 2.91 -7.95 2.75
CA TYR A 7 2.47 -7.84 1.36
C TYR A 7 2.80 -6.47 0.79
N VAL A 8 2.84 -6.39 -0.54
CA VAL A 8 2.95 -5.13 -1.28
C VAL A 8 1.76 -5.03 -2.25
N LEU A 9 1.12 -3.86 -2.26
CA LEU A 9 0.07 -3.51 -3.22
C LEU A 9 0.63 -2.48 -4.20
N VAL A 10 0.52 -2.74 -5.49
CA VAL A 10 0.83 -1.73 -6.53
C VAL A 10 -0.48 -1.12 -6.98
N VAL A 11 -0.61 0.19 -6.81
CA VAL A 11 -1.79 0.98 -7.16
C VAL A 11 -1.43 1.94 -8.28
N GLU A 12 -2.24 1.99 -9.31
CA GLU A 12 -2.08 2.92 -10.44
C GLU A 12 -3.24 3.92 -10.44
N CYS A 13 -2.92 5.20 -10.63
CA CYS A 13 -3.89 6.27 -10.82
C CYS A 13 -3.92 6.64 -12.30
N ASP A 14 -5.11 6.67 -12.92
CA ASP A 14 -5.33 7.03 -14.32
C ASP A 14 -5.32 8.56 -14.58
N GLY A 15 -4.70 9.30 -13.66
CA GLY A 15 -4.54 10.74 -13.64
C GLY A 15 -4.40 11.26 -12.20
N PRO A 16 -4.23 12.59 -12.02
CA PRO A 16 -4.22 13.19 -10.70
C PRO A 16 -5.55 12.96 -9.97
N VAL A 17 -5.49 12.38 -8.77
CA VAL A 17 -6.63 12.17 -7.89
C VAL A 17 -6.35 12.78 -6.52
N ILE A 18 -7.33 13.50 -5.98
CA ILE A 18 -7.27 14.09 -4.65
C ILE A 18 -8.07 13.20 -3.71
N VAL A 19 -7.44 12.76 -2.62
CA VAL A 19 -8.06 11.85 -1.66
C VAL A 19 -7.87 12.40 -0.24
N GLU A 20 -8.96 12.47 0.52
CA GLU A 20 -8.93 12.75 1.96
C GLU A 20 -8.61 11.46 2.72
N VAL A 21 -7.40 11.35 3.26
CA VAL A 21 -6.87 10.14 3.88
C VAL A 21 -6.90 10.27 5.40
N GLY A 22 -8.09 10.16 5.99
CA GLY A 22 -8.27 10.18 7.44
C GLY A 22 -7.52 11.33 8.13
N ALA A 23 -6.68 11.01 9.11
CA ALA A 23 -5.90 12.01 9.86
C ALA A 23 -4.76 12.67 9.07
N LEU A 24 -4.37 12.12 7.90
CA LEU A 24 -3.35 12.72 7.03
C LEU A 24 -3.91 13.87 6.19
N GLY A 25 -5.23 14.05 6.17
CA GLY A 25 -5.89 15.08 5.39
C GLY A 25 -5.85 14.82 3.89
N GLU A 26 -5.89 15.90 3.11
CA GLU A 26 -5.96 15.85 1.65
C GLU A 26 -4.57 15.57 1.03
N ILE A 27 -4.50 14.54 0.17
CA ILE A 27 -3.28 14.17 -0.56
C ILE A 27 -3.61 14.01 -2.04
N THR A 28 -2.76 14.58 -2.90
CA THR A 28 -2.82 14.36 -4.35
C THR A 28 -1.94 13.18 -4.75
N PHE A 29 -2.55 12.21 -5.44
CA PHE A 29 -1.87 11.07 -6.03
C PHE A 29 -1.87 11.19 -7.55
N ASP A 30 -0.73 10.95 -8.18
CA ASP A 30 -0.57 10.99 -9.63
C ASP A 30 0.48 9.97 -10.05
N GLY A 31 0.04 8.93 -10.78
CA GLY A 31 0.89 7.83 -11.23
C GLY A 31 0.79 6.55 -10.38
N THR A 32 1.93 5.85 -10.23
CA THR A 32 2.00 4.52 -9.62
C THR A 32 2.57 4.56 -8.22
N TYR A 33 1.99 3.77 -7.32
CA TYR A 33 2.38 3.70 -5.91
C TYR A 33 2.56 2.25 -5.45
N ALA A 34 3.59 1.99 -4.66
CA ALA A 34 3.80 0.74 -3.95
C ALA A 34 3.52 0.95 -2.46
N TYR A 35 2.50 0.27 -1.95
CA TYR A 35 2.14 0.24 -0.54
C TYR A 35 2.64 -1.04 0.11
N VAL A 36 3.36 -0.93 1.21
CA VAL A 36 3.81 -2.08 2.02
C VAL A 36 2.90 -2.21 3.23
N GLY A 37 2.47 -3.42 3.56
CA GLY A 37 1.74 -3.67 4.80
C GLY A 37 2.05 -5.05 5.40
N SER A 38 1.71 -5.22 6.66
CA SER A 38 1.75 -6.51 7.35
C SER A 38 0.36 -7.05 7.65
N ALA A 39 0.26 -8.35 7.94
CA ALA A 39 -0.97 -9.03 8.28
C ALA A 39 -0.73 -10.16 9.31
N PHE A 40 -0.23 -9.79 10.50
CA PHE A 40 0.03 -10.75 11.59
C PHE A 40 -1.13 -10.93 12.58
N GLY A 41 -2.18 -10.11 12.45
CA GLY A 41 -3.40 -10.21 13.26
C GLY A 41 -4.30 -11.38 12.87
N THR A 42 -5.45 -11.45 13.53
CA THR A 42 -6.51 -12.42 13.21
C THR A 42 -6.98 -12.22 11.78
N GLY A 43 -6.92 -13.29 10.96
CA GLY A 43 -7.29 -13.26 9.55
C GLY A 43 -6.12 -13.21 8.56
N GLY A 44 -4.88 -12.96 9.01
CA GLY A 44 -3.69 -13.09 8.17
C GLY A 44 -3.77 -12.32 6.84
N LEU A 45 -3.16 -12.88 5.80
CA LEU A 45 -3.11 -12.35 4.44
C LEU A 45 -4.48 -12.28 3.75
N SER A 46 -5.57 -12.76 4.35
CA SER A 46 -6.93 -12.40 3.88
C SER A 46 -7.21 -10.89 3.98
N ARG A 47 -6.35 -10.13 4.67
CA ARG A 47 -6.27 -8.67 4.57
C ARG A 47 -6.14 -8.19 3.11
N VAL A 48 -5.38 -8.90 2.28
CA VAL A 48 -5.25 -8.59 0.84
C VAL A 48 -6.58 -8.73 0.11
N ASP A 49 -7.38 -9.75 0.43
CA ASP A 49 -8.70 -9.94 -0.19
C ASP A 49 -9.67 -8.81 0.19
N ARG A 50 -9.56 -8.29 1.41
CA ARG A 50 -10.31 -7.09 1.82
C ARG A 50 -9.90 -5.88 0.99
N HIS A 51 -8.60 -5.64 0.78
CA HIS A 51 -8.13 -4.56 -0.09
C HIS A 51 -8.59 -4.72 -1.54
N ARG A 52 -8.64 -5.94 -2.07
CA ARG A 52 -9.20 -6.22 -3.41
C ARG A 52 -10.67 -5.83 -3.50
N ARG A 53 -11.49 -6.22 -2.53
CA ARG A 53 -12.91 -5.85 -2.48
C ARG A 53 -13.09 -4.33 -2.38
N VAL A 54 -12.25 -3.67 -1.60
CA VAL A 54 -12.20 -2.22 -1.52
C VAL A 54 -11.89 -1.59 -2.88
N ALA A 55 -10.86 -2.08 -3.58
CA ALA A 55 -10.45 -1.59 -4.90
C ALA A 55 -11.51 -1.82 -5.99
N SER A 56 -12.30 -2.90 -5.86
CA SER A 56 -13.40 -3.20 -6.79
C SER A 56 -14.69 -2.41 -6.51
N GLY A 57 -14.77 -1.69 -5.39
CA GLY A 57 -16.00 -1.02 -4.95
C GLY A 57 -17.02 -1.94 -4.27
N GLU A 58 -16.74 -3.25 -4.14
CA GLU A 58 -17.60 -4.21 -3.41
C GLU A 58 -17.63 -3.95 -1.89
N HIS A 59 -16.71 -3.14 -1.37
CA HIS A 59 -16.60 -2.86 0.05
C HIS A 59 -16.15 -1.41 0.31
N ASP A 60 -16.99 -0.63 0.99
CA ASP A 60 -16.77 0.81 1.16
C ASP A 60 -16.12 1.21 2.50
N VAL A 61 -15.94 0.26 3.42
CA VAL A 61 -15.37 0.56 4.74
C VAL A 61 -13.86 0.83 4.62
N ARG A 62 -13.46 2.07 4.95
CA ARG A 62 -12.07 2.52 5.04
C ARG A 62 -11.54 2.31 6.44
N HIS A 63 -10.54 1.44 6.59
CA HIS A 63 -9.95 1.12 7.89
C HIS A 63 -8.45 1.41 7.94
N TRP A 64 -7.74 1.13 6.85
CA TRP A 64 -6.33 1.51 6.70
C TRP A 64 -6.20 2.67 5.72
N HIS A 65 -5.14 3.47 5.84
CA HIS A 65 -4.88 4.60 4.92
C HIS A 65 -4.95 4.18 3.45
N ILE A 66 -4.44 2.98 3.10
CA ILE A 66 -4.48 2.46 1.74
C ILE A 66 -5.91 2.22 1.22
N ASP A 67 -6.88 1.95 2.09
CA ASP A 67 -8.27 1.75 1.69
C ASP A 67 -8.88 3.02 1.08
N TYR A 68 -8.43 4.21 1.50
CA TYR A 68 -8.88 5.49 0.94
C TYR A 68 -8.41 5.64 -0.51
N LEU A 69 -7.12 5.36 -0.75
CA LEU A 69 -6.55 5.43 -2.09
C LEU A 69 -7.16 4.37 -3.03
N LEU A 70 -7.31 3.13 -2.56
CA LEU A 70 -7.92 2.04 -3.33
C LEU A 70 -9.40 2.31 -3.66
N GLY A 71 -10.10 3.09 -2.83
CA GLY A 71 -11.49 3.47 -3.06
C GLY A 71 -11.71 4.69 -3.93
N ALA A 72 -10.65 5.44 -4.22
CA ALA A 72 -10.77 6.68 -4.95
C ALA A 72 -11.17 6.41 -6.41
N SER A 73 -11.89 7.36 -7.01
CA SER A 73 -12.15 7.30 -8.44
C SER A 73 -10.83 7.38 -9.22
N ALA A 74 -10.77 6.70 -10.36
CA ALA A 74 -9.57 6.65 -11.22
C ALA A 74 -8.33 6.00 -10.58
N THR A 75 -8.50 5.15 -9.57
CA THR A 75 -7.42 4.26 -9.10
C THR A 75 -7.73 2.80 -9.40
N ARG A 76 -6.69 1.99 -9.58
CA ARG A 76 -6.81 0.53 -9.69
C ARG A 76 -5.70 -0.19 -8.93
N LEU A 77 -6.03 -1.35 -8.39
CA LEU A 77 -5.04 -2.28 -7.85
C LEU A 77 -4.41 -3.07 -9.01
N ALA A 78 -3.20 -2.68 -9.40
CA ALA A 78 -2.50 -3.24 -10.56
C ALA A 78 -1.85 -4.59 -10.27
N SER A 79 -1.27 -4.78 -9.09
CA SER A 79 -0.71 -6.07 -8.67
C SER A 79 -0.62 -6.19 -7.15
N VAL A 80 -0.46 -7.44 -6.70
CA VAL A 80 -0.26 -7.78 -5.29
C VAL A 80 0.86 -8.81 -5.19
N GLU A 81 1.80 -8.56 -4.29
CA GLU A 81 2.83 -9.51 -3.89
C GLU A 81 2.67 -9.84 -2.41
N THR A 82 2.77 -11.11 -2.04
CA THR A 82 2.63 -11.56 -0.65
C THR A 82 3.86 -12.32 -0.22
N TYR A 83 4.20 -12.18 1.06
CA TYR A 83 5.35 -12.80 1.70
C TYR A 83 4.85 -13.60 2.91
N PRO A 84 4.32 -14.81 2.69
CA PRO A 84 3.79 -15.65 3.77
C PRO A 84 4.85 -15.92 4.83
N ASP A 85 4.44 -15.84 6.09
CA ASP A 85 5.23 -16.10 7.30
C ASP A 85 6.51 -15.25 7.42
N ARG A 86 6.62 -14.15 6.66
CA ARG A 86 7.73 -13.20 6.70
C ARG A 86 7.27 -11.88 7.29
N ASP A 87 7.91 -11.46 8.38
CA ASP A 87 7.71 -10.15 9.01
C ASP A 87 8.79 -9.17 8.51
N ILE A 88 8.55 -8.60 7.34
CA ILE A 88 9.55 -7.84 6.59
C ILE A 88 9.02 -6.49 6.11
N GLU A 89 7.96 -5.97 6.75
CA GLU A 89 7.30 -4.74 6.35
C GLU A 89 8.28 -3.55 6.31
N CYS A 90 8.99 -3.31 7.41
CA CYS A 90 9.99 -2.23 7.49
C CYS A 90 11.18 -2.45 6.55
N ALA A 91 11.57 -3.70 6.30
CA ALA A 91 12.64 -4.04 5.38
C ALA A 91 12.25 -3.71 3.93
N LEU A 92 11.03 -4.04 3.52
CA LEU A 92 10.48 -3.70 2.20
C LEU A 92 10.34 -2.18 2.03
N ALA A 93 9.88 -1.46 3.06
CA ALA A 93 9.83 0.01 3.03
C ALA A 93 11.23 0.63 2.88
N THR A 94 12.23 0.07 3.55
CA THR A 94 13.63 0.48 3.42
C THR A 94 14.17 0.22 2.02
N ALA A 95 13.89 -0.95 1.44
CA ALA A 95 14.31 -1.31 0.08
C ALA A 95 13.73 -0.36 -0.98
N LEU A 96 12.45 0.02 -0.86
CA LEU A 96 11.82 1.01 -1.74
C LEU A 96 12.45 2.40 -1.61
N ARG A 97 12.80 2.81 -0.38
CA ARG A 97 13.54 4.06 -0.13
C ARG A 97 14.91 4.05 -0.83
N GLU A 98 15.66 2.96 -0.68
CA GLU A 98 17.00 2.80 -1.26
C GLU A 98 16.95 2.70 -2.80
N ALA A 99 15.86 2.18 -3.36
CA ALA A 99 15.58 2.21 -4.78
C ALA A 99 15.19 3.61 -5.32
N GLY A 100 15.19 4.63 -4.47
CA GLY A 100 14.89 6.01 -4.83
C GLY A 100 13.40 6.29 -5.07
N CYS A 101 12.50 5.46 -4.53
CA CYS A 101 11.07 5.75 -4.59
C CYS A 101 10.73 6.97 -3.73
N LYS A 102 9.72 7.75 -4.13
CA LYS A 102 9.34 8.97 -3.41
C LYS A 102 8.35 8.63 -2.29
N PRO A 103 8.63 8.92 -1.00
CA PRO A 103 7.68 8.62 0.07
C PRO A 103 6.45 9.53 0.03
N VAL A 104 5.29 8.97 0.41
CA VAL A 104 4.13 9.74 0.85
C VAL A 104 4.19 9.80 2.37
N ALA A 105 4.62 10.94 2.92
CA ALA A 105 4.98 11.07 4.34
C ALA A 105 3.88 10.55 5.28
N TRP A 106 4.30 9.81 6.32
CA TRP A 106 3.48 9.23 7.38
C TRP A 106 2.44 8.19 6.95
N PHE A 107 2.33 7.91 5.65
CA PHE A 107 1.30 7.03 5.13
C PHE A 107 1.51 5.59 5.59
N GLY A 108 0.58 5.10 6.41
CA GLY A 108 0.57 3.72 6.90
C GLY A 108 1.71 3.38 7.87
N ALA A 109 2.39 4.38 8.43
CA ALA A 109 3.53 4.21 9.33
C ALA A 109 3.21 4.56 10.79
N SER A 110 1.97 4.36 11.24
CA SER A 110 1.52 4.84 12.56
C SER A 110 2.08 4.04 13.74
N ASP A 111 2.53 2.81 13.50
CA ASP A 111 2.97 1.84 14.51
C ASP A 111 4.47 1.51 14.40
N CYS A 112 5.24 2.25 13.60
CA CYS A 112 6.68 2.08 13.48
C CYS A 112 7.39 3.41 13.20
N ASP A 113 8.72 3.40 13.23
CA ASP A 113 9.56 4.59 12.97
C ASP A 113 9.78 4.84 11.46
N CYS A 114 9.07 4.12 10.57
CA CYS A 114 9.17 4.37 9.14
C CYS A 114 8.60 5.75 8.82
N GLY A 115 9.26 6.50 7.94
CA GLY A 115 8.71 7.76 7.45
C GLY A 115 7.50 7.59 6.53
N SER A 116 7.31 6.40 5.95
CA SER A 116 6.20 6.05 5.06
C SER A 116 6.21 4.55 4.71
N HIS A 117 5.02 4.00 4.46
CA HIS A 117 4.82 2.70 3.82
C HIS A 117 4.25 2.82 2.40
N LEU A 118 4.02 4.03 1.89
CA LEU A 118 3.53 4.27 0.54
C LEU A 118 4.56 5.06 -0.26
N TRP A 119 4.96 4.49 -1.40
CA TRP A 119 6.07 5.00 -2.20
C TRP A 119 5.62 5.22 -3.64
N GLY A 120 5.80 6.44 -4.15
CA GLY A 120 5.64 6.76 -5.56
C GLY A 120 6.76 6.12 -6.39
N VAL A 121 6.36 5.43 -7.44
CA VAL A 121 7.21 4.65 -8.34
C VAL A 121 7.19 5.31 -9.72
N THR A 122 8.37 5.61 -10.25
CA THR A 122 8.54 6.23 -11.58
C THR A 122 9.11 5.27 -12.62
N SER A 123 9.65 4.13 -12.19
CA SER A 123 10.19 3.09 -13.07
C SER A 123 9.88 1.69 -12.54
N ARG A 124 9.59 0.75 -13.46
CA ARG A 124 9.44 -0.68 -13.14
C ARG A 124 10.68 -1.28 -12.48
N SER A 125 11.87 -0.72 -12.73
CA SER A 125 13.11 -1.17 -12.08
C SER A 125 13.10 -0.94 -10.57
N GLN A 126 12.33 0.03 -10.06
CA GLN A 126 12.25 0.25 -8.61
C GLN A 126 11.45 -0.85 -7.90
N LEU A 127 10.49 -1.46 -8.60
CA LEU A 127 9.71 -2.60 -8.10
C LEU A 127 10.52 -3.91 -8.07
N SER A 128 11.76 -3.95 -8.58
CA SER A 128 12.61 -5.12 -8.34
C SER A 128 13.14 -5.18 -6.91
N ALA A 129 13.07 -4.09 -6.16
CA ALA A 129 13.57 -4.02 -4.78
C ALA A 129 12.72 -4.79 -3.77
N ILE A 130 11.49 -5.14 -4.14
CA ILE A 130 10.58 -5.90 -3.26
C ILE A 130 10.66 -7.41 -3.49
N LYS A 131 11.20 -7.86 -4.63
CA LYS A 131 11.27 -9.28 -5.01
C LYS A 131 12.30 -10.08 -4.21
#